data_AF-C9L9A9-F1
#
_entry.id   AF-C9L9A9-F1
#
_cell.length_a   1.000
_cell.length_b   1.000
_cell.length_c   1.000
_cell.angle_alpha   90.00
_cell.angle_beta   90.00
_cell.angle_gamma   90.00
#
_symmetry.space_group_name_H-M   'P 1'
#
loop_
_entity.id
_entity.type
_entity.pdbx_description
1 polymer ?
#
loop_
_entity_poly.entity_id
_entity_poly.type
_entity_poly.pdbx_seq_one_letter_code
_entity_poly.pdbx_strand_id
1 'polypeptide(L)'
;MDTLLKNLTIKNNFMFAAVMSDEENCKGFLERVLPIKVDHVEILKDGRCIVFLNTRGENSKDVPKELVSFLKFVHADLKESQKDFQDDYVRQVQKSVTHIRESREMEERFMLLELLLEDECREGQKQGEEEGQLKMAKEMLEMTLSRLGRLPNSLLETLHQQQDIERLKAWMQTALTAQSLDEFISKM
;
A
#
# COMPACT_ATOMS: atom_id res chain seq x y z
N MET A 1 9.35 5.52 10.58
CA MET A 1 9.15 4.25 11.31
C MET A 1 10.52 3.70 11.71
N ASP A 2 10.66 3.02 12.86
CA ASP A 2 11.93 2.40 13.32
C ASP A 2 12.03 0.91 12.92
N THR A 3 11.47 0.52 11.78
CA THR A 3 11.51 -0.88 11.34
C THR A 3 12.89 -1.18 10.77
N LEU A 4 13.67 -1.98 11.48
CA LEU A 4 15.00 -2.40 11.03
C LEU A 4 14.90 -3.71 10.26
N LEU A 5 15.69 -3.86 9.17
CA LEU A 5 15.74 -5.08 8.36
C LEU A 5 15.93 -6.34 9.22
N LYS A 6 16.79 -6.24 10.25
CA LYS A 6 17.10 -7.32 11.21
C LYS A 6 15.88 -7.88 11.95
N ASN A 7 14.79 -7.13 12.05
CA ASN A 7 13.57 -7.52 12.76
C ASN A 7 12.49 -8.08 11.82
N LEU A 8 12.70 -8.08 10.50
CA LEU A 8 11.71 -8.55 9.53
C LEU A 8 11.64 -10.07 9.47
N THR A 9 10.46 -10.66 9.60
CA THR A 9 10.22 -12.08 9.30
C THR A 9 9.88 -12.27 7.81
N ILE A 10 9.84 -13.52 7.35
CA ILE A 10 9.44 -13.85 5.97
C ILE A 10 8.00 -13.40 5.64
N LYS A 11 7.18 -13.09 6.65
CA LYS A 11 5.85 -12.52 6.47
C LYS A 11 5.89 -11.12 5.85
N ASN A 12 6.98 -10.38 6.02
CA ASN A 12 7.13 -9.06 5.41
C ASN A 12 7.35 -9.20 3.89
N ASN A 13 6.65 -8.38 3.09
CA ASN A 13 6.68 -8.46 1.63
C ASN A 13 8.08 -8.29 1.04
N PHE A 14 8.91 -7.39 1.58
CA PHE A 14 10.28 -7.18 1.12
C PHE A 14 11.13 -8.43 1.40
N MET A 15 11.04 -8.97 2.62
CA MET A 15 11.77 -10.19 2.99
C MET A 15 11.32 -11.39 2.15
N PHE A 16 10.02 -11.56 1.94
CA PHE A 16 9.48 -12.61 1.09
C PHE A 16 10.00 -12.49 -0.35
N ALA A 17 9.92 -11.30 -0.94
CA ALA A 17 10.40 -11.06 -2.29
C ALA A 17 11.90 -11.32 -2.42
N ALA A 18 12.70 -10.86 -1.46
CA ALA A 18 14.15 -11.09 -1.45
C ALA A 18 14.50 -12.57 -1.32
N VAL A 19 13.83 -13.31 -0.44
CA VAL A 19 14.03 -14.76 -0.26
C VAL A 19 13.61 -15.55 -1.49
N MET A 20 12.46 -15.21 -2.09
CA MET A 20 11.90 -15.93 -3.25
C MET A 20 12.50 -15.47 -4.59
N SER A 21 13.39 -14.47 -4.58
CA SER A 21 14.20 -14.13 -5.75
C SER A 21 15.31 -15.17 -6.01
N ASP A 22 15.63 -15.98 -5.01
CA ASP A 22 16.50 -17.14 -5.16
C ASP A 22 15.74 -18.30 -5.84
N GLU A 23 16.30 -18.82 -6.94
CA GLU A 23 15.64 -19.84 -7.77
C GLU A 23 15.40 -21.15 -7.01
N GLU A 24 16.32 -21.56 -6.13
CA GLU A 24 16.16 -22.80 -5.35
C GLU A 24 15.03 -22.67 -4.33
N ASN A 25 14.96 -21.52 -3.64
CA ASN A 25 13.86 -21.22 -2.73
C ASN A 25 12.52 -21.18 -3.49
N CYS A 26 12.47 -20.47 -4.62
CA CYS A 26 11.25 -20.35 -5.41
C CYS A 26 10.77 -21.71 -5.93
N LYS A 27 11.69 -22.53 -6.46
CA LYS A 27 11.42 -23.90 -6.89
C LYS A 27 10.89 -24.76 -5.74
N GLY A 28 11.59 -24.77 -4.60
CA GLY A 28 11.20 -25.56 -3.43
C GLY A 28 9.84 -25.16 -2.84
N PHE A 29 9.45 -23.89 -2.97
CA PHE A 29 8.11 -23.41 -2.66
C PHE A 29 7.06 -23.94 -3.64
N LEU A 30 7.29 -23.77 -4.95
CA LEU A 30 6.34 -24.17 -5.99
C LEU A 30 6.05 -25.67 -5.97
N GLU A 31 7.07 -26.50 -5.74
CA GLU A 31 6.91 -27.95 -5.63
C GLU A 31 6.02 -28.37 -4.44
N ARG A 32 6.00 -27.57 -3.36
CA ARG A 32 5.11 -27.79 -2.20
C ARG A 32 3.68 -27.35 -2.45
N VAL A 33 3.51 -26.29 -3.22
CA VAL A 33 2.20 -25.67 -3.50
C VAL A 33 1.44 -26.41 -4.60
N LEU A 34 2.14 -26.85 -5.64
CA LEU A 34 1.54 -27.47 -6.83
C LEU A 34 1.62 -29.01 -6.85
N PRO A 35 1.95 -29.65 -5.71
CA PRO A 35 2.52 -31.01 -5.59
C PRO A 35 3.08 -31.66 -6.88
N ILE A 36 3.88 -30.92 -7.66
CA ILE A 36 4.50 -31.39 -8.91
C ILE A 36 6.02 -31.19 -8.82
N LYS A 37 6.77 -32.00 -9.59
CA LYS A 37 8.19 -31.73 -9.79
C LYS A 37 8.36 -30.61 -10.80
N VAL A 38 9.17 -29.61 -10.45
CA VAL A 38 9.48 -28.50 -11.33
C VAL A 38 10.86 -28.73 -11.93
N ASP A 39 10.98 -28.77 -13.25
CA ASP A 39 12.26 -29.01 -13.91
C ASP A 39 13.16 -27.76 -13.81
N HIS A 40 12.63 -26.62 -14.24
CA HIS A 40 13.28 -25.32 -14.22
C HIS A 40 12.32 -24.23 -13.75
N VAL A 41 12.83 -23.23 -13.02
CA VAL A 41 12.10 -22.00 -12.66
C VAL A 41 12.84 -20.84 -13.29
N GLU A 42 12.14 -20.11 -14.15
CA GLU A 42 12.61 -18.84 -14.71
C GLU A 42 11.75 -17.72 -14.15
N ILE A 43 12.37 -16.70 -13.54
CA ILE A 43 11.65 -15.53 -13.01
C ILE A 43 11.36 -14.59 -14.19
N LEU A 44 10.25 -14.86 -14.89
CA LEU A 44 9.76 -14.01 -15.97
C LEU A 44 9.15 -12.72 -15.38
N LYS A 45 9.47 -11.57 -15.96
CA LYS A 45 8.97 -10.26 -15.49
C LYS A 45 7.51 -10.00 -15.88
N ASP A 46 6.90 -10.89 -16.66
CA ASP A 46 5.79 -10.58 -17.55
C ASP A 46 4.68 -11.66 -17.64
N GLY A 47 4.75 -12.78 -16.90
CA GLY A 47 3.73 -13.85 -16.94
C GLY A 47 3.28 -14.34 -15.56
N ARG A 48 2.43 -13.56 -14.88
CA ARG A 48 2.09 -13.77 -13.45
C ARG A 48 1.16 -14.97 -13.23
N CYS A 49 1.61 -15.94 -12.43
CA CYS A 49 0.74 -16.91 -11.77
C CYS A 49 0.47 -16.42 -10.33
N ILE A 50 -0.80 -16.26 -9.95
CA ILE A 50 -1.19 -15.79 -8.61
C ILE A 50 -1.77 -16.97 -7.85
N VAL A 51 -1.08 -17.41 -6.80
CA VAL A 51 -1.56 -18.43 -5.86
C VAL A 51 -1.88 -17.78 -4.53
N PHE A 52 -3.11 -17.98 -4.03
CA PHE A 52 -3.52 -17.53 -2.71
C PHE A 52 -3.38 -18.68 -1.71
N LEU A 53 -2.53 -18.49 -0.70
CA LEU A 53 -2.36 -19.43 0.41
C LEU A 53 -2.78 -18.77 1.72
N ASN A 54 -3.53 -19.50 2.55
CA ASN A 54 -3.95 -19.02 3.86
C ASN A 54 -3.11 -19.68 4.96
N THR A 55 -2.29 -18.89 5.66
CA THR A 55 -1.45 -19.40 6.77
C THR A 55 -2.26 -19.83 8.00
N ARG A 56 -3.55 -19.53 8.06
CA ARG A 56 -4.49 -19.95 9.12
C ARG A 56 -5.52 -20.99 8.62
N GLY A 57 -5.24 -21.66 7.51
CA GLY A 57 -6.11 -22.74 7.02
C GLY A 57 -6.17 -23.91 8.00
N GLU A 58 -7.36 -24.51 8.15
CA GLU A 58 -7.59 -25.65 9.06
C GLU A 58 -7.54 -27.01 8.34
N ASN A 59 -7.49 -27.01 7.01
CA ASN A 59 -7.54 -28.18 6.13
C ASN A 59 -6.18 -28.93 6.05
N SER A 60 -5.46 -29.03 7.16
CA SER A 60 -4.13 -29.66 7.24
C SER A 60 -4.06 -31.13 6.79
N LYS A 61 -5.22 -31.79 6.65
CA LYS A 61 -5.34 -33.17 6.14
C LYS A 61 -5.37 -33.25 4.61
N ASP A 62 -5.77 -32.16 3.95
CA ASP A 62 -6.01 -32.11 2.50
C ASP A 62 -4.83 -31.47 1.73
N VAL A 63 -3.79 -31.05 2.44
CA VAL A 63 -2.60 -30.42 1.88
C VAL A 63 -1.32 -31.17 2.31
N PRO A 64 -0.23 -31.10 1.51
CA PRO A 64 1.05 -31.70 1.88
C PRO A 64 1.56 -31.22 3.24
N LYS A 65 2.14 -32.13 4.04
CA LYS A 65 2.65 -31.80 5.39
C LYS A 65 3.77 -30.76 5.32
N GLU A 66 4.57 -30.84 4.27
CA GLU A 66 5.67 -29.93 3.95
C GLU A 66 5.14 -28.51 3.71
N LEU A 67 4.00 -28.37 3.02
CA LEU A 67 3.33 -27.09 2.83
C LEU A 67 2.77 -26.55 4.15
N VAL A 68 2.19 -27.40 4.99
CA VAL A 68 1.69 -27.01 6.33
C VAL A 68 2.84 -26.49 7.20
N SER A 69 3.99 -27.18 7.21
CA SER A 69 5.18 -26.75 7.95
C SER A 69 5.67 -25.38 7.49
N PHE A 70 5.73 -25.15 6.17
CA PHE A 70 6.08 -23.86 5.60
C PHE A 70 5.08 -22.75 6.01
N LEU A 71 3.78 -23.00 5.91
CA LEU A 71 2.76 -22.01 6.28
C LEU A 71 2.80 -21.65 7.77
N LYS A 72 3.11 -22.61 8.65
CA LYS A 72 3.35 -22.34 10.07
C LYS A 72 4.56 -21.45 10.29
N PHE A 73 5.64 -21.68 9.54
CA PHE A 73 6.84 -20.84 9.58
C PHE A 73 6.55 -19.41 9.10
N VAL A 74 5.81 -19.23 8.01
CA VAL A 74 5.41 -17.89 7.52
C VAL A 74 4.51 -17.16 8.53
N HIS A 75 3.65 -17.90 9.24
CA HIS A 75 2.79 -17.33 10.27
C HIS A 75 3.55 -16.87 11.52
N ALA A 76 4.65 -17.55 11.84
CA ALA A 76 5.39 -17.40 13.07
C ALA A 76 5.95 -15.98 13.27
N ASP A 77 5.98 -15.55 14.53
CA ASP A 77 6.64 -14.30 14.90
C ASP A 77 8.18 -14.40 14.83
N LEU A 78 8.89 -13.31 15.15
CA LEU A 78 10.35 -13.28 15.06
C LEU A 78 11.05 -14.32 15.94
N LYS A 79 10.48 -14.67 17.09
CA LYS A 79 11.06 -15.64 18.02
C LYS A 79 10.70 -17.06 17.61
N GLU A 80 9.45 -17.28 17.22
CA GLU A 80 8.95 -18.58 16.79
C GLU A 80 9.55 -19.02 15.46
N SER A 81 9.76 -18.09 14.53
CA SER A 81 10.38 -18.37 13.23
C SER A 81 11.83 -18.85 13.33
N GLN A 82 12.49 -18.70 14.48
CA GLN A 82 13.84 -19.24 14.73
C GLN A 82 13.84 -20.68 15.24
N LYS A 83 12.67 -21.23 15.60
CA LYS A 83 12.54 -22.61 16.05
C LYS A 83 12.70 -23.57 14.88
N ASP A 84 12.93 -24.84 15.22
CA ASP A 84 13.01 -25.91 14.25
C ASP A 84 11.61 -26.40 13.87
N PHE A 85 11.26 -26.28 12.59
CA PHE A 85 9.98 -26.72 12.03
C PHE A 85 10.03 -28.17 11.51
N GLN A 86 11.15 -28.89 11.70
CA GLN A 86 11.34 -30.28 11.26
C GLN A 86 11.12 -30.46 9.74
N ASP A 87 11.48 -29.45 8.95
CA ASP A 87 11.38 -29.46 7.49
C ASP A 87 12.67 -28.85 6.89
N ASP A 88 13.33 -29.61 6.02
CA ASP A 88 14.64 -29.23 5.46
C ASP A 88 14.57 -27.98 4.59
N TYR A 89 13.47 -27.77 3.87
CA TYR A 89 13.26 -26.57 3.07
C TYR A 89 12.99 -25.36 3.96
N VAL A 90 12.21 -25.51 5.03
CA VAL A 90 12.06 -24.42 6.01
C VAL A 90 13.42 -24.01 6.58
N ARG A 91 14.32 -24.96 6.85
CA ARG A 91 15.70 -24.65 7.30
C ARG A 91 16.52 -23.93 6.24
N GLN A 92 16.38 -24.28 4.96
CA GLN A 92 17.01 -23.57 3.86
C GLN A 92 16.53 -22.12 3.80
N VAL A 93 15.21 -21.91 3.82
CA VAL A 93 14.59 -20.59 3.81
C VAL A 93 15.00 -19.76 5.03
N GLN A 94 15.07 -20.37 6.22
CA GLN A 94 15.57 -19.72 7.43
C GLN A 94 17.01 -19.21 7.26
N LYS A 95 17.89 -19.98 6.60
CA LYS A 95 19.26 -19.52 6.30
C LYS A 95 19.26 -18.31 5.37
N SER A 96 18.43 -18.31 4.32
CA SER A 96 18.30 -17.17 3.40
C SER A 96 17.79 -15.93 4.12
N VAL A 97 16.78 -16.06 4.98
CA VAL A 97 16.27 -14.94 5.80
C VAL A 97 17.38 -14.36 6.68
N THR A 98 18.15 -15.21 7.37
CA THR A 98 19.27 -14.76 8.20
C THR A 98 20.34 -14.04 7.38
N HIS A 99 20.70 -14.60 6.22
CA HIS A 99 21.68 -13.99 5.33
C HIS A 99 21.24 -12.60 4.83
N ILE A 100 19.97 -12.45 4.43
CA ILE A 100 19.42 -11.16 4.00
C ILE A 100 19.46 -10.15 5.16
N ARG A 101 19.11 -10.56 6.38
CA ARG A 101 19.14 -9.68 7.57
C ARG A 101 20.53 -9.17 7.92
N GLU A 102 21.57 -9.95 7.65
CA GLU A 102 22.96 -9.60 7.92
C GLU A 102 23.60 -8.82 6.75
N SER A 103 22.92 -8.72 5.60
CA SER A 103 23.43 -8.01 4.43
C SER A 103 23.23 -6.51 4.56
N ARG A 104 24.34 -5.78 4.65
CA ARG A 104 24.36 -4.32 4.65
C ARG A 104 23.77 -3.73 3.36
N GLU A 105 24.04 -4.34 2.22
CA GLU A 105 23.47 -3.88 0.94
C GLU A 105 21.93 -3.97 0.97
N MET A 106 21.40 -5.07 1.51
CA MET A 106 19.96 -5.23 1.64
C MET A 106 19.36 -4.27 2.68
N GLU A 107 20.11 -3.95 3.75
CA GLU A 107 19.70 -2.95 4.73
C GLU A 107 19.57 -1.57 4.10
N GLU A 108 20.56 -1.16 3.30
CA GLU A 108 20.53 0.10 2.56
C GLU A 108 19.35 0.16 1.57
N ARG A 109 19.09 -0.93 0.83
CA ARG A 109 17.92 -1.03 -0.07
C ARG A 109 16.60 -0.94 0.67
N PHE A 110 16.48 -1.61 1.83
CA PHE A 110 15.26 -1.58 2.63
C PHE A 110 15.01 -0.19 3.23
N MET A 111 16.04 0.47 3.76
CA MET A 111 15.93 1.84 4.28
C MET A 111 15.50 2.83 3.20
N LEU A 112 16.08 2.73 2.00
CA LEU A 112 15.69 3.59 0.88
C LEU A 112 14.22 3.37 0.49
N LEU A 113 13.75 2.13 0.44
CA LEU A 113 12.35 1.82 0.15
C LEU A 113 11.41 2.43 1.20
N GLU A 114 11.71 2.30 2.49
CA GLU A 114 10.90 2.89 3.56
C GLU A 114 10.85 4.42 3.45
N LEU A 115 11.98 5.08 3.16
CA LEU A 115 12.03 6.53 2.95
C LEU A 115 11.15 6.98 1.78
N LEU A 116 11.24 6.27 0.64
CA LEU A 116 10.41 6.57 -0.53
C LEU A 116 8.91 6.41 -0.21
N LEU A 117 8.51 5.33 0.48
CA LEU A 117 7.13 5.11 0.87
C LEU A 117 6.62 6.18 1.85
N GLU A 118 7.45 6.63 2.78
CA GLU A 118 7.12 7.73 3.69
C GLU A 118 6.91 9.06 2.95
N ASP A 119 7.76 9.37 1.97
CA ASP A 119 7.62 10.57 1.14
C ASP A 119 6.35 10.52 0.28
N GLU A 120 6.06 9.40 -0.38
CA GLU A 120 4.82 9.19 -1.15
C GLU A 120 3.56 9.34 -0.26
N CYS A 121 3.61 8.82 0.97
CA CYS A 121 2.50 9.00 1.91
C CYS A 121 2.34 10.47 2.32
N ARG A 122 3.44 11.19 2.54
CA ARG A 122 3.42 12.62 2.88
C ARG A 122 2.85 13.46 1.74
N GLU A 123 3.26 13.18 0.51
CA GLU A 123 2.72 13.83 -0.69
C GLU A 123 1.23 13.54 -0.85
N GLY A 124 0.82 12.28 -0.71
CA GLY A 124 -0.59 11.89 -0.75
C GLY A 124 -1.44 12.56 0.34
N GLN A 125 -0.91 12.70 1.56
CA GLN A 125 -1.59 13.43 2.64
C GLN A 125 -1.73 14.91 2.32
N LYS A 126 -0.65 15.55 1.86
CA LYS A 126 -0.68 16.97 1.47
C LYS A 126 -1.68 17.22 0.35
N GLN A 127 -1.67 16.39 -0.68
CA GLN A 127 -2.65 16.47 -1.77
C GLN A 127 -4.09 16.28 -1.25
N GLY A 128 -4.31 15.29 -0.38
CA GLY A 128 -5.61 15.06 0.25
C GLY A 128 -6.10 16.23 1.11
N GLU A 129 -5.19 16.92 1.82
CA GLU A 129 -5.50 18.13 2.58
C GLU A 129 -5.88 19.29 1.65
N GLU A 130 -5.11 19.53 0.58
CA GLU A 130 -5.38 20.58 -0.41
C GLU A 130 -6.73 20.34 -1.11
N GLU A 131 -6.99 19.12 -1.58
CA GLU A 131 -8.26 18.72 -2.18
C GLU A 131 -9.43 18.86 -1.19
N GLY A 132 -9.22 18.46 0.07
CA GLY A 132 -10.21 18.58 1.13
C GLY A 132 -10.57 20.04 1.45
N GLN A 133 -9.56 20.92 1.54
CA GLN A 133 -9.77 22.35 1.74
C GLN A 133 -10.52 22.98 0.56
N LEU A 134 -10.15 22.62 -0.67
CA LEU A 134 -10.80 23.11 -1.88
C LEU A 134 -12.27 22.69 -1.91
N LYS A 135 -12.56 21.41 -1.63
CA LYS A 135 -13.92 20.89 -1.56
C LYS A 135 -14.75 21.60 -0.49
N MET A 136 -14.21 21.75 0.72
CA MET A 136 -14.89 22.46 1.81
C MET A 136 -15.19 23.92 1.46
N ALA A 137 -14.25 24.62 0.83
CA ALA A 137 -14.45 26.00 0.39
C ALA A 137 -15.58 26.11 -0.66
N LYS A 138 -15.65 25.18 -1.62
CA LYS A 138 -16.74 25.11 -2.61
C LYS A 138 -18.09 24.87 -1.94
N GLU A 139 -18.20 23.86 -1.09
CA GLU A 139 -19.44 23.51 -0.39
C GLU A 139 -19.93 24.66 0.51
N MET A 140 -19.02 25.32 1.22
CA MET A 140 -19.35 26.48 2.05
C MET A 140 -19.83 27.66 1.21
N LEU A 141 -19.21 27.89 0.04
CA LEU A 141 -19.59 28.98 -0.87
C LEU A 141 -20.97 28.72 -1.47
N GLU A 142 -21.23 27.49 -1.92
CA GLU A 142 -22.55 27.06 -2.39
C GLU A 142 -23.63 27.22 -1.32
N MET A 143 -23.35 26.78 -0.09
CA MET A 143 -24.28 26.96 1.04
C MET A 143 -24.56 28.44 1.33
N THR A 144 -23.54 29.29 1.21
CA THR A 144 -23.68 30.73 1.44
C THR A 144 -24.51 31.39 0.34
N LEU A 145 -24.21 31.09 -0.92
CA LEU A 145 -24.93 31.63 -2.08
C LEU A 145 -26.36 31.11 -2.17
N SER A 146 -26.64 29.90 -1.68
CA SER A 146 -28.01 29.35 -1.60
C SER A 146 -28.94 30.20 -0.72
N ARG A 147 -28.41 31.03 0.19
CA ARG A 147 -29.21 32.00 0.97
C ARG A 147 -29.69 33.18 0.12
N LEU A 148 -28.98 33.50 -0.95
CA LEU A 148 -29.30 34.63 -1.86
C LEU A 148 -30.29 34.23 -2.96
N GLY A 149 -30.49 32.93 -3.20
CA GLY A 149 -31.45 32.42 -4.18
C GLY A 149 -31.08 31.06 -4.75
N ARG A 150 -31.82 30.63 -5.78
CA ARG A 150 -31.52 29.38 -6.49
C ARG A 150 -30.28 29.55 -7.37
N LEU A 151 -29.28 28.69 -7.16
CA LEU A 151 -28.03 28.74 -7.90
C LEU A 151 -28.20 28.31 -9.37
N PRO A 152 -27.76 29.11 -10.36
CA PRO A 152 -27.72 28.72 -11.76
C PRO A 152 -26.71 27.58 -11.98
N ASN A 153 -27.03 26.66 -12.90
CA ASN A 153 -26.14 25.53 -13.22
C ASN A 153 -24.77 25.97 -13.75
N SER A 154 -24.71 27.08 -14.51
CA SER A 154 -23.45 27.65 -15.02
C SER A 154 -22.51 28.10 -13.91
N LEU A 155 -23.06 28.59 -12.80
CA LEU A 155 -22.27 28.99 -11.63
C LEU A 155 -21.73 27.77 -10.89
N LEU A 156 -22.55 26.73 -10.70
CA LEU A 156 -22.12 25.47 -10.08
C LEU A 156 -21.01 24.80 -10.89
N GLU A 157 -21.10 24.76 -12.21
CA GLU A 157 -20.03 24.25 -13.07
C GLU A 157 -18.73 25.05 -12.91
N THR A 158 -18.82 26.38 -12.84
CA THR A 158 -17.66 27.25 -12.62
C THR A 158 -17.01 27.02 -11.26
N LEU A 159 -17.82 26.86 -10.20
CA LEU A 159 -17.35 26.54 -8.85
C LEU A 159 -16.68 25.16 -8.80
N HIS A 160 -17.31 24.14 -9.39
CA HIS A 160 -16.75 22.79 -9.42
C HIS A 160 -15.43 22.73 -10.20
N GLN A 161 -15.29 23.48 -11.30
CA GLN A 161 -14.07 23.53 -12.10
C GLN A 161 -12.94 24.36 -11.45
N GLN A 162 -13.25 25.26 -10.53
CA GLN A 162 -12.23 26.08 -9.87
C GLN A 162 -11.28 25.23 -9.02
N GLN A 163 -9.97 25.34 -9.27
CA GLN A 163 -8.92 24.62 -8.51
C GLN A 163 -8.09 25.56 -7.63
N ASP A 164 -8.29 26.87 -7.75
CA ASP A 164 -7.57 27.87 -6.98
C ASP A 164 -8.33 28.23 -5.69
N ILE A 165 -7.76 27.83 -4.55
CA ILE A 165 -8.33 28.08 -3.23
C ILE A 165 -8.38 29.57 -2.87
N GLU A 166 -7.42 30.38 -3.33
CA GLU A 166 -7.38 31.82 -3.03
C GLU A 166 -8.50 32.56 -3.78
N ARG A 167 -8.80 32.12 -5.01
CA ARG A 167 -9.98 32.61 -5.74
C ARG A 167 -11.27 32.24 -5.04
N LEU A 168 -11.40 31.00 -4.55
CA LEU A 168 -12.59 30.60 -3.77
C LEU A 168 -12.74 31.41 -2.47
N LYS A 169 -11.63 31.72 -1.79
CA LYS A 169 -11.64 32.60 -0.61
C LYS A 169 -12.07 34.03 -0.97
N ALA A 170 -11.60 34.57 -2.08
CA ALA A 170 -12.03 35.89 -2.56
C ALA A 170 -13.54 35.88 -2.90
N TRP A 171 -14.02 34.87 -3.62
CA TRP A 171 -15.44 34.69 -3.90
C TRP A 171 -16.27 34.53 -2.63
N MET A 172 -15.76 33.85 -1.60
CA MET A 172 -16.42 33.79 -0.29
C MET A 172 -16.59 35.18 0.34
N GLN A 173 -15.56 36.02 0.29
CA GLN A 173 -15.65 37.40 0.80
C GLN A 173 -16.68 38.23 0.00
N THR A 174 -16.69 38.09 -1.32
CA THR A 174 -17.71 38.73 -2.18
C THR A 174 -19.11 38.22 -1.84
N ALA A 175 -19.28 36.92 -1.66
CA ALA A 175 -20.57 36.30 -1.33
C ALA A 175 -21.12 36.76 0.04
N LEU A 176 -20.24 37.02 1.02
CA LEU A 176 -20.63 37.55 2.33
C LEU A 176 -21.10 39.00 2.30
N THR A 177 -20.70 39.78 1.28
CA THR A 177 -21.02 41.21 1.17
C THR A 177 -22.10 41.50 0.11
N ALA A 178 -22.35 40.55 -0.79
CA ALA A 178 -23.38 40.67 -1.82
C ALA A 178 -24.80 40.61 -1.22
N GLN A 179 -25.69 41.45 -1.74
CA GLN A 179 -27.10 41.49 -1.33
C GLN A 179 -27.99 40.61 -2.22
N SER A 180 -27.50 40.23 -3.40
CA SER A 180 -28.21 39.38 -4.36
C SER A 180 -27.24 38.51 -5.14
N LEU A 181 -27.77 37.48 -5.80
CA LEU A 181 -26.97 36.58 -6.63
C LEU A 181 -26.41 37.28 -7.88
N ASP A 182 -27.17 38.19 -8.49
CA ASP A 182 -26.73 38.94 -9.68
C ASP A 182 -25.57 39.88 -9.34
N GLU A 183 -25.61 40.52 -8.16
CA GLU A 183 -24.53 41.36 -7.66
C GLU A 183 -23.25 40.55 -7.44
N PHE A 184 -23.37 39.34 -6.88
CA PHE A 184 -22.25 38.43 -6.70
C PHE A 184 -21.64 38.03 -8.06
N ILE A 185 -22.45 37.58 -9.01
CA ILE A 185 -21.98 37.14 -10.34
C ILE A 185 -21.28 38.29 -11.08
N SER A 186 -21.75 39.53 -10.92
CA SER A 186 -21.10 40.69 -11.54
C SER A 186 -19.73 41.05 -10.94
N LYS A 187 -19.42 40.58 -9.72
CA LYS A 187 -18.18 40.88 -8.97
C LYS A 187 -17.24 39.67 -8.87
N MET A 188 -17.65 38.53 -9.43
CA MET A 188 -16.93 37.25 -9.46
C MET A 188 -15.78 37.28 -10.47
#